data_AF-A0A3A9A956-F1
#
_entry.id   AF-A0A3A9A956-F1
#
_cell.length_a   1.000
_cell.length_b   1.000
_cell.length_c   1.000
_cell.angle_alpha   90.00
_cell.angle_beta   90.00
_cell.angle_gamma   90.00
#
_symmetry.space_group_name_H-M   'P 1'
#
loop_
_entity.id
_entity.type
_entity.pdbx_description
1 polymer ?
#
loop_
_entity_poly.entity_id
_entity_poly.type
_entity_poly.pdbx_seq_one_letter_code
_entity_poly.pdbx_strand_id
1 'polypeptide(L)'
;MLYMSNDRKGIFKTEQECYEYEQRIKREKENEEKLEKKRQSRLNSINKKYEDLQKDIAEYKKDYGTRLEGYFTPFHELLNMLYR
;
A
#
# COMPACT_ATOMS: atom_id res chain seq x y z
N MET A 1 -8.95 -39.88 14.87
CA MET A 1 -8.73 -38.59 15.59
C MET A 1 -9.01 -37.49 14.59
N LEU A 2 -9.70 -36.41 14.98
CA LEU A 2 -9.95 -35.26 14.09
C LEU A 2 -9.00 -34.12 14.48
N TYR A 3 -8.53 -33.36 13.48
CA TYR A 3 -7.57 -32.28 13.66
C TYR A 3 -8.25 -30.94 13.40
N MET A 4 -8.05 -29.95 14.27
CA MET A 4 -8.64 -28.62 14.12
C MET A 4 -7.54 -27.61 13.82
N SER A 5 -7.77 -26.73 12.85
CA SER A 5 -6.82 -25.68 12.53
C SER A 5 -6.66 -24.66 13.65
N ASN A 6 -5.49 -24.02 13.71
CA ASN A 6 -5.13 -23.00 14.69
C ASN A 6 -6.05 -21.77 14.65
N ASP A 7 -6.64 -21.45 13.50
CA ASP A 7 -7.64 -20.39 13.35
C ASP A 7 -9.07 -20.83 13.73
N ARG A 8 -9.25 -22.10 14.13
CA ARG A 8 -10.53 -22.75 14.46
C ARG A 8 -11.56 -22.72 13.34
N LYS A 9 -11.14 -22.50 12.09
CA LYS A 9 -12.05 -22.43 10.92
C LYS A 9 -12.25 -23.76 10.21
N GLY A 10 -11.33 -24.71 10.34
CA GLY A 10 -11.37 -26.00 9.66
C GLY A 10 -11.21 -27.19 10.61
N ILE A 11 -11.96 -28.25 10.35
CA ILE A 11 -11.78 -29.57 10.96
C ILE A 11 -11.41 -30.56 9.85
N PHE A 12 -10.30 -31.27 10.04
CA PHE A 12 -9.69 -32.14 9.05
C PHE A 12 -9.63 -33.58 9.56
N LYS A 13 -9.60 -34.53 8.61
CA LYS A 13 -9.56 -35.96 8.93
C LYS A 13 -8.13 -36.42 9.20
N THR A 14 -7.15 -35.74 8.62
CA THR A 14 -5.72 -36.04 8.79
C THR A 14 -4.95 -34.83 9.28
N GLU A 15 -3.85 -35.08 9.98
CA GLU A 15 -2.92 -34.04 10.41
C GLU A 15 -2.30 -33.32 9.21
N GLN A 16 -2.03 -34.07 8.14
CA GLN A 16 -1.41 -33.55 6.93
C GLN A 16 -2.30 -32.52 6.22
N GLU A 17 -3.60 -32.80 6.07
CA GLU A 17 -4.56 -31.83 5.53
C GLU A 17 -4.63 -30.55 6.38
N CYS A 18 -4.61 -30.70 7.71
CA CYS A 18 -4.62 -29.56 8.63
C CYS A 18 -3.34 -28.72 8.48
N TYR A 19 -2.17 -29.36 8.39
CA TYR A 19 -0.89 -28.69 8.18
C TYR A 19 -0.83 -27.96 6.84
N GLU A 20 -1.28 -28.59 5.74
CA GLU A 20 -1.30 -27.99 4.41
C GLU A 20 -2.20 -26.75 4.35
N TYR A 21 -3.36 -26.81 5.00
CA TYR A 21 -4.25 -25.65 5.15
C TYR A 21 -3.56 -24.48 5.86
N GLU A 22 -2.92 -24.74 7.01
CA GLU A 22 -2.24 -23.70 7.77
C GLU A 22 -1.07 -23.07 7.02
N GLN A 23 -0.30 -23.89 6.30
CA GLN A 23 0.78 -23.40 5.46
C GLN A 23 0.25 -22.51 4.33
N ARG A 24 -0.88 -22.87 3.72
CA ARG A 24 -1.52 -22.04 2.68
C ARG A 24 -1.94 -20.67 3.25
N ILE A 25 -2.66 -20.66 4.37
CA ILE A 25 -3.10 -19.41 5.02
C ILE A 25 -1.90 -18.55 5.42
N LYS A 26 -0.83 -19.15 5.93
CA LYS A 26 0.40 -18.42 6.28
C LYS A 26 1.03 -17.76 5.05
N ARG A 27 1.15 -18.49 3.94
CA ARG A 27 1.69 -17.95 2.68
C ARG A 27 0.81 -16.84 2.09
N GLU A 28 -0.51 -16.99 2.16
CA GLU A 28 -1.45 -15.96 1.71
C GLU A 28 -1.25 -14.66 2.49
N LYS A 29 -1.21 -14.72 3.82
CA LYS A 29 -0.93 -13.56 4.68
C LYS A 29 0.42 -12.91 4.38
N GLU A 30 1.47 -13.72 4.25
CA GLU A 30 2.82 -13.22 3.90
C GLU A 30 2.84 -12.54 2.52
N ASN A 31 2.05 -13.04 1.56
CA ASN A 31 1.94 -12.45 0.23
C ASN A 31 1.14 -11.14 0.25
N GLU A 32 0.05 -11.08 0.99
CA GLU A 32 -0.73 -9.84 1.20
C GLU A 32 0.13 -8.75 1.85
N GLU A 33 0.87 -9.09 2.91
CA GLU A 33 1.78 -8.15 3.56
C GLU A 33 2.88 -7.64 2.62
N LYS A 34 3.44 -8.53 1.79
CA LYS A 34 4.43 -8.14 0.77
C LYS A 34 3.83 -7.21 -0.26
N LEU A 35 2.59 -7.45 -0.68
CA LEU A 35 1.89 -6.60 -1.64
C LEU A 35 1.61 -5.22 -1.04
N GLU A 36 1.12 -5.16 0.19
CA GLU A 36 0.84 -3.88 0.86
C GLU A 36 2.12 -3.08 1.11
N LYS A 37 3.22 -3.73 1.52
CA LYS A 37 4.53 -3.07 1.63
C LYS A 37 5.01 -2.50 0.29
N LYS A 38 4.81 -3.22 -0.82
CA LYS A 38 5.14 -2.70 -2.16
C LYS A 38 4.24 -1.52 -2.55
N ARG A 39 2.95 -1.58 -2.22
CA ARG A 39 1.99 -0.49 -2.48
C ARG A 39 2.41 0.77 -1.71
N GLN A 40 2.67 0.62 -0.41
CA GLN A 40 3.10 1.73 0.45
C GLN A 40 4.44 2.32 0.01
N SER A 41 5.41 1.48 -0.38
CA SER A 41 6.70 1.92 -0.89
C SER A 41 6.54 2.78 -2.16
N ARG A 42 5.69 2.36 -3.10
CA ARG A 42 5.39 3.14 -4.32
C ARG A 42 4.73 4.46 -3.98
N LEU A 43 3.75 4.46 -3.06
CA LEU A 43 3.06 5.67 -2.63
C LEU A 43 4.02 6.67 -1.97
N ASN A 44 4.89 6.19 -1.08
CA ASN A 44 5.92 7.02 -0.46
C ASN A 44 6.88 7.63 -1.51
N SER A 45 7.27 6.85 -2.53
CA SER A 45 8.10 7.37 -3.62
C SER A 45 7.39 8.45 -4.44
N ILE A 46 6.07 8.33 -4.63
CA ILE A 46 5.29 9.33 -5.35
C ILE A 46 5.20 10.61 -4.52
N ASN A 47 4.87 10.50 -3.23
CA ASN A 47 4.78 11.64 -2.33
C ASN A 47 6.10 12.42 -2.27
N LYS A 48 7.24 11.73 -2.16
CA LYS A 48 8.55 12.38 -2.16
C LYS A 48 8.82 13.18 -3.44
N LYS A 49 8.58 12.59 -4.61
CA LYS A 49 8.76 13.28 -5.90
C LYS A 49 7.86 14.52 -6.01
N TYR A 50 6.66 14.43 -5.46
CA TYR A 50 5.72 15.53 -5.46
C TYR A 50 6.16 16.67 -4.52
N GLU A 51 6.64 16.35 -3.31
CA GLU A 51 7.23 17.34 -2.40
C GLU A 51 8.44 18.05 -3.04
N ASP A 52 9.31 17.30 -3.71
CA ASP A 52 10.47 17.87 -4.40
C ASP A 52 10.01 18.81 -5.53
N LEU A 53 9.02 18.41 -6.34
CA LEU A 53 8.43 19.26 -7.38
C LEU A 53 7.80 20.54 -6.79
N GLN A 54 7.12 20.46 -5.65
CA GLN A 54 6.56 21.63 -4.98
C GLN A 54 7.64 22.61 -4.53
N LYS A 55 8.79 22.11 -4.06
CA LYS A 55 9.94 22.97 -3.70
C LYS A 55 10.50 23.66 -4.92
N ASP A 56 10.75 22.92 -6.01
CA ASP A 56 11.27 23.49 -7.26
C ASP A 56 10.37 24.61 -7.80
N ILE A 57 9.04 24.40 -7.74
CA ILE A 57 8.06 25.41 -8.15
C ILE A 57 8.10 26.63 -7.23
N ALA A 58 8.21 26.42 -5.91
CA ALA A 58 8.27 27.52 -4.95
C ALA A 58 9.54 28.36 -5.13
N GLU A 59 10.69 27.72 -5.37
CA GLU A 59 11.96 28.37 -5.69
C GLU A 59 11.87 29.14 -7.01
N TYR A 60 11.33 28.52 -8.06
CA TYR A 60 11.10 29.20 -9.34
C TYR A 60 10.19 30.43 -9.19
N LYS A 61 9.09 30.31 -8.42
CA LYS A 61 8.18 31.44 -8.14
C LYS A 61 8.89 32.57 -7.40
N LYS A 62 9.76 32.23 -6.44
CA LYS A 62 10.53 33.21 -5.68
C LYS A 62 11.50 33.97 -6.57
N ASP A 63 12.19 33.29 -7.48
CA ASP A 63 13.27 33.86 -8.28
C ASP A 63 12.74 34.64 -9.51
N TYR A 64 11.64 34.19 -10.11
CA TYR A 64 11.17 34.72 -11.41
C TYR A 64 9.74 35.28 -11.37
N GLY A 65 9.01 35.13 -10.25
CA GLY A 65 7.57 35.38 -10.19
C GLY A 65 6.76 34.35 -10.99
N THR A 66 5.43 34.35 -10.85
CA THR A 66 4.55 33.43 -11.57
C THR A 66 3.37 34.16 -12.20
N ARG A 67 3.05 33.83 -13.47
CA ARG A 67 1.83 34.30 -14.16
C ARG A 67 0.58 33.42 -13.93
N LEU A 68 0.74 32.19 -13.47
CA LEU A 68 -0.34 31.20 -13.36
C LEU A 68 -0.38 30.63 -11.93
N GLU A 69 -1.27 31.15 -11.09
CA GLU A 69 -1.49 30.67 -9.71
C GLU A 69 -2.47 29.47 -9.64
N GLY A 70 -2.94 28.95 -10.79
CA GLY A 70 -4.25 28.29 -10.83
C GLY A 70 -4.34 26.76 -10.89
N TYR A 71 -3.25 25.99 -11.09
CA TYR A 71 -3.41 24.56 -11.42
C TYR A 71 -2.39 23.63 -10.73
N PHE A 72 -2.19 23.80 -9.44
CA PHE A 72 -1.56 22.75 -8.63
C PHE A 72 -2.55 22.24 -7.59
N THR A 73 -3.41 21.31 -8.02
CA THR A 73 -4.22 20.53 -7.09
C THR A 73 -3.28 19.73 -6.21
N PRO A 74 -3.30 19.90 -4.87
CA PRO A 74 -2.45 19.12 -3.97
C PRO A 74 -2.68 17.63 -4.22
N PHE A 75 -1.61 16.86 -4.46
CA PHE A 75 -1.70 15.41 -4.75
C PHE A 75 -2.49 14.61 -3.70
N HIS A 76 -2.57 15.12 -2.47
CA HIS A 76 -3.47 14.64 -1.42
C HIS A 76 -4.94 14.52 -1.89
N GLU A 77 -5.48 15.51 -2.61
CA GLU A 77 -6.84 15.47 -3.14
C GLU A 77 -6.99 14.42 -4.24
N LEU A 78 -5.98 14.23 -5.08
CA LEU A 78 -5.94 13.17 -6.09
C LEU A 78 -5.90 11.77 -5.45
N LEU A 79 -5.13 11.59 -4.37
CA LEU A 79 -5.10 10.33 -3.62
C LEU A 79 -6.44 10.02 -2.95
N ASN A 80 -7.12 11.01 -2.38
CA ASN A 80 -8.45 10.83 -1.80
C ASN A 80 -9.50 10.36 -2.84
N MET A 81 -9.35 10.71 -4.12
CA MET A 81 -10.22 10.22 -5.19
C MET A 81 -9.93 8.77 -5.61
N LEU A 82 -8.68 8.31 -5.47
CA LEU A 82 -8.23 6.97 -5.89
C LEU A 82 -8.38 5.90 -4.80
N TYR A 83 -8.56 6.30 -3.54
CA TYR A 83 -8.70 5.40 -2.39
C TYR A 83 -10.14 5.15 -1.95
N ARG A 84 -11.12 5.33 -2.85
CA ARG A 84 -12.53 5.00 -2.57
C ARG A 84 -12.82 3.51 -2.70
#